data_AF-U6LF26-F1
#
_entry.id   AF-U6LF26-F1
#
_cell.length_a   1.000
_cell.length_b   1.000
_cell.length_c   1.000
_cell.angle_alpha   90.00
_cell.angle_beta   90.00
_cell.angle_gamma   90.00
#
_symmetry.space_group_name_H-M   'P 1'
#
loop_
_entity.id
_entity.type
_entity.pdbx_description
1 polymer ?
#
loop_
_entity_poly.entity_id
_entity_poly.type
_entity_poly.pdbx_seq_one_letter_code
_entity_poly.pdbx_strand_id
1 'polypeptide(L)'
;MVKKMGRQELPLKGYDLEVLQRELLEQMQSEGQLLQQQQQEQQQQQQQQLQVEELLVEQKFCPHDFSVLCPFAWTPSGDDTTCTAPEAYIGSCQRKMNFAVDQSAKEQLEDQCLISWPCLKQCNRDFSVLCPMDWKE
;
A
#
# COMPACT_ATOMS: atom_id res chain seq x y z
N MET A 1 3.17 -64.92 40.81
CA MET A 1 2.05 -64.58 39.90
C MET A 1 2.44 -63.36 39.08
N VAL A 2 2.99 -63.53 37.88
CA VAL A 2 3.28 -62.41 36.97
C VAL A 2 2.20 -62.41 35.89
N LYS A 3 1.29 -61.43 35.95
CA LYS A 3 0.27 -61.22 34.92
C LYS A 3 0.98 -60.72 33.66
N LYS A 4 1.01 -61.54 32.60
CA LYS A 4 1.44 -61.11 31.27
C LYS A 4 0.47 -60.05 30.76
N MET A 5 0.93 -58.81 30.61
CA MET A 5 0.28 -57.83 29.73
C MET A 5 0.50 -58.31 28.30
N GLY A 6 -0.56 -58.85 27.69
CA GLY A 6 -0.55 -59.17 26.27
C GLY A 6 -0.41 -57.88 25.47
N ARG A 7 0.53 -57.85 24.52
CA ARG A 7 0.49 -56.88 23.43
C ARG A 7 -0.83 -57.06 22.69
N GLN A 8 -1.63 -56.01 22.67
CA GLN A 8 -2.81 -55.96 21.82
C GLN A 8 -2.33 -55.40 20.48
N GLU A 9 -2.18 -56.29 19.50
CA GLU A 9 -2.01 -55.89 18.09
C GLU A 9 -3.32 -55.21 17.65
N LEU A 10 -3.26 -53.95 17.21
CA LEU A 10 -4.44 -53.27 16.67
C LEU A 10 -4.88 -53.97 15.37
N PRO A 11 -6.13 -54.45 15.27
CA PRO A 11 -6.58 -55.20 14.09
C PRO A 11 -6.82 -54.25 12.92
N LEU A 12 -6.00 -54.36 11.87
CA LEU A 12 -6.21 -53.72 10.56
C LEU A 12 -7.31 -54.44 9.76
N LYS A 13 -8.51 -54.60 10.33
CA LYS A 13 -9.64 -55.23 9.64
C LYS A 13 -10.83 -54.28 9.68
N GLY A 14 -10.96 -53.44 8.65
CA GLY A 14 -12.15 -52.59 8.48
C GLY A 14 -11.95 -51.28 7.73
N TYR A 15 -10.72 -50.84 7.46
CA TYR A 15 -10.50 -49.66 6.62
C TYR A 15 -10.36 -50.11 5.16
N ASP A 16 -11.29 -49.67 4.32
CA ASP A 16 -11.24 -49.87 2.88
C ASP A 16 -10.11 -49.03 2.28
N LEU A 17 -9.14 -49.67 1.63
CA LEU A 17 -7.95 -48.99 1.10
C LEU A 17 -8.32 -47.92 0.05
N GLU A 18 -9.40 -48.12 -0.71
CA GLU A 18 -9.85 -47.15 -1.71
C GLU A 18 -10.40 -45.89 -1.06
N VAL A 19 -11.03 -46.04 0.12
CA VAL A 19 -11.53 -44.91 0.93
C VAL A 19 -10.37 -44.10 1.49
N LEU A 20 -9.36 -44.75 2.07
CA LEU A 20 -8.16 -44.08 2.58
C LEU A 20 -7.37 -43.37 1.48
N GLN A 21 -7.25 -43.98 0.30
CA GLN A 21 -6.55 -43.36 -0.83
C GLN A 21 -7.30 -42.14 -1.38
N ARG A 22 -8.64 -42.20 -1.41
CA ARG A 22 -9.49 -41.04 -1.75
C ARG A 22 -9.34 -39.91 -0.73
N GLU A 23 -9.42 -40.21 0.57
CA GLU A 23 -9.27 -39.21 1.64
C GLU A 23 -7.89 -38.55 1.61
N LEU A 24 -6.82 -39.33 1.37
CA LEU A 24 -5.47 -38.79 1.23
C LEU A 24 -5.33 -37.88 -0.01
N LEU A 25 -5.95 -38.25 -1.14
CA LEU A 25 -5.97 -37.41 -2.35
C LEU A 25 -6.77 -36.14 -2.13
N GLU A 26 -7.92 -36.22 -1.46
CA GLU A 26 -8.74 -35.05 -1.09
C GLU A 26 -7.99 -34.12 -0.13
N GLN A 27 -7.27 -34.68 0.85
CA GLN A 27 -6.41 -33.91 1.75
C GLN A 27 -5.31 -33.19 0.98
N MET A 28 -4.53 -33.90 0.16
CA MET A 28 -3.48 -33.31 -0.66
C MET A 28 -4.01 -32.25 -1.65
N GLN A 29 -5.20 -32.45 -2.22
CA GLN A 29 -5.86 -31.47 -3.09
C GLN A 29 -6.30 -30.24 -2.31
N SER A 30 -6.88 -30.41 -1.11
CA SER A 30 -7.30 -29.31 -0.26
C SER A 30 -6.11 -28.47 0.23
N GLU A 31 -4.99 -29.12 0.58
CA GLU A 31 -3.73 -28.45 0.89
C GLU A 31 -3.18 -27.70 -0.33
N GLY A 32 -3.23 -28.31 -1.53
CA GLY A 32 -2.85 -27.65 -2.77
C GLY A 32 -3.70 -26.43 -3.10
N GLN A 33 -5.02 -26.52 -2.90
CA GLN A 33 -5.95 -25.40 -3.08
C GLN A 33 -5.71 -24.30 -2.05
N LEU A 34 -5.47 -24.66 -0.79
CA LEU A 34 -5.17 -23.70 0.28
C LEU A 34 -3.84 -22.97 0.01
N LEU A 35 -2.80 -23.71 -0.39
CA LEU A 35 -1.51 -23.13 -0.78
C LEU A 35 -1.65 -22.21 -1.98
N GLN A 36 -2.45 -22.61 -2.98
CA GLN A 36 -2.73 -21.77 -4.15
C GLN A 36 -3.53 -20.51 -3.78
N GLN A 37 -4.50 -20.61 -2.88
CA GLN A 37 -5.26 -19.48 -2.35
C GLN A 37 -4.34 -18.52 -1.58
N GLN A 38 -3.49 -19.03 -0.68
CA GLN A 38 -2.52 -18.22 0.05
C GLN A 38 -1.54 -17.51 -0.91
N GLN A 39 -1.07 -18.21 -1.95
CA GLN A 39 -0.21 -17.60 -2.98
C GLN A 39 -0.95 -16.50 -3.74
N GLN A 40 -2.23 -16.68 -4.09
CA GLN A 40 -3.04 -15.66 -4.75
C GLN A 40 -3.24 -14.43 -3.84
N GLU A 41 -3.53 -14.63 -2.55
CA GLU A 41 -3.66 -13.55 -1.57
C GLU A 41 -2.34 -12.78 -1.41
N GLN A 42 -1.21 -13.49 -1.33
CA GLN A 42 0.13 -12.87 -1.28
C GLN A 42 0.43 -12.08 -2.55
N GLN A 43 0.10 -12.62 -3.74
CA GLN A 43 0.27 -11.92 -5.01
C GLN A 43 -0.61 -10.67 -5.09
N GLN A 44 -1.86 -10.73 -4.63
CA GLN A 44 -2.75 -9.58 -4.57
C GLN A 44 -2.21 -8.50 -3.63
N GLN A 45 -1.73 -8.88 -2.44
CA GLN A 45 -1.09 -7.94 -1.51
C GLN A 45 0.16 -7.31 -2.11
N GLN A 46 1.01 -8.08 -2.79
CA GLN A 46 2.20 -7.58 -3.46
C GLN A 46 1.84 -6.61 -4.60
N GLN A 47 0.85 -6.95 -5.43
CA GLN A 47 0.37 -6.08 -6.50
C GLN A 47 -0.19 -4.76 -5.94
N GLN A 48 -0.94 -4.83 -4.84
CA GLN A 48 -1.45 -3.65 -4.14
C GLN A 48 -0.30 -2.78 -3.61
N GLN A 49 0.77 -3.37 -3.05
CA GLN A 49 1.95 -2.64 -2.59
C GLN A 49 2.68 -1.93 -3.74
N LEU A 50 2.90 -2.61 -4.87
CA LEU A 50 3.54 -2.03 -6.06
C LEU A 50 2.75 -0.83 -6.60
N GLN A 51 1.43 -0.93 -6.62
CA GLN A 51 0.57 0.17 -7.08
C GLN A 51 0.64 1.40 -6.16
N VAL A 52 0.75 1.19 -4.84
CA VAL A 52 0.97 2.29 -3.90
C VAL A 52 2.33 2.94 -4.11
N GLU A 53 3.38 2.15 -4.33
CA GLU A 53 4.72 2.67 -4.60
C GLU A 53 4.77 3.53 -5.88
N GLU A 54 4.11 3.10 -6.96
CA GLU A 54 3.99 3.88 -8.20
C GLU A 54 3.32 5.25 -7.97
N LEU A 55 2.21 5.28 -7.22
CA LEU A 55 1.51 6.52 -6.86
C LEU A 55 2.37 7.45 -5.98
N LEU A 56 3.16 6.88 -5.08
CA LEU A 56 4.07 7.65 -4.23
C LEU A 56 5.25 8.22 -5.03
N VAL A 57 5.73 7.49 -6.05
CA VAL A 57 6.75 8.00 -6.98
C VAL A 57 6.20 9.18 -7.78
N GLU A 58 4.99 9.08 -8.34
CA GLU A 58 4.38 10.22 -9.03
C GLU A 58 4.26 11.47 -8.14
N GLN A 59 3.90 11.28 -6.86
CA GLN A 59 3.82 12.40 -5.91
C GLN A 59 5.19 13.01 -5.60
N LYS A 60 6.27 12.22 -5.55
CA LYS A 60 7.62 12.73 -5.25
C LYS A 60 8.28 13.51 -6.39
N PHE A 61 7.86 13.30 -7.63
CA PHE A 61 8.51 13.87 -8.81
C PHE A 61 7.64 14.92 -9.54
N CYS A 62 6.47 15.27 -9.01
CA CYS A 62 5.61 16.28 -9.59
C CYS A 62 6.01 17.70 -9.13
N PRO A 63 5.85 18.74 -9.98
CA PRO A 63 5.91 20.12 -9.49
C PRO A 63 4.68 20.39 -8.60
N HIS A 64 4.92 20.82 -7.37
CA HIS A 64 3.86 21.12 -6.40
C HIS A 64 3.06 22.37 -6.78
N ASP A 65 1.75 22.32 -6.55
CA ASP A 65 0.83 23.42 -6.76
C ASP A 65 0.70 24.28 -5.49
N PHE A 66 1.54 25.30 -5.39
CA PHE A 66 1.49 26.27 -4.30
C PHE A 66 0.36 27.30 -4.44
N SER A 67 -0.43 27.26 -5.52
CA SER A 67 -1.63 28.10 -5.65
C SER A 67 -2.71 27.67 -4.65
N VAL A 68 -2.69 26.41 -4.23
CA VAL A 68 -3.59 25.88 -3.22
C VAL A 68 -3.16 26.37 -1.83
N LEU A 69 -4.13 26.82 -1.04
CA LEU A 69 -3.89 27.27 0.33
C LEU A 69 -3.39 26.11 1.21
N CYS A 70 -4.17 25.03 1.27
CA CYS A 70 -3.90 23.91 2.17
C CYS A 70 -3.13 22.78 1.49
N PRO A 71 -2.18 22.15 2.20
CA PRO A 71 -1.48 20.97 1.71
C PRO A 71 -2.42 19.74 1.63
N PHE A 72 -1.94 18.67 1.02
CA PHE A 72 -2.69 17.44 0.80
C PHE A 72 -3.22 16.87 2.13
N ALA A 73 -4.50 16.47 2.13
CA ALA A 73 -5.23 15.97 3.30
C ALA A 73 -5.46 16.99 4.44
N TRP A 74 -5.10 18.26 4.29
CA TRP A 74 -5.45 19.31 5.25
C TRP A 74 -6.74 20.03 4.86
N THR A 75 -7.48 20.52 5.86
CA THR A 75 -8.78 21.16 5.67
C THR A 75 -8.73 22.64 6.03
N PRO A 76 -9.30 23.55 5.21
CA PRO A 76 -9.34 24.96 5.56
C PRO A 76 -10.21 25.19 6.80
N SER A 77 -9.66 25.93 7.77
CA SER A 77 -10.42 26.62 8.82
C SER A 77 -11.30 27.65 8.14
N GLY A 78 -12.50 27.94 8.68
CA GLY A 78 -13.47 28.88 8.09
C GLY A 78 -13.00 30.34 7.91
N ASP A 79 -11.72 30.61 8.11
CA ASP A 79 -11.03 31.90 7.95
C ASP A 79 -10.21 31.98 6.64
N ASP A 80 -10.24 30.94 5.78
CA ASP A 80 -9.55 30.86 4.47
C ASP A 80 -8.05 31.18 4.46
N THR A 81 -7.40 31.16 5.62
CA THR A 81 -5.96 31.43 5.80
C THR A 81 -5.26 30.30 6.54
N THR A 82 -6.03 29.61 7.38
CA THR A 82 -5.53 28.60 8.30
C THR A 82 -6.01 27.24 7.84
N CYS A 83 -5.12 26.24 7.89
CA CYS A 83 -5.48 24.85 7.59
C CYS A 83 -5.30 23.98 8.83
N THR A 84 -6.15 22.97 8.93
CA THR A 84 -6.17 21.99 10.01
C THR A 84 -5.76 20.62 9.47
N ALA A 85 -4.76 20.04 10.11
CA ALA A 85 -4.20 18.73 9.79
C ALA A 85 -5.17 17.60 10.16
N PRO A 86 -5.13 16.48 9.43
CA PRO A 86 -5.90 15.29 9.76
C PRO A 86 -5.33 14.57 10.99
N GLU A 87 -6.10 13.65 11.56
CA GLU A 87 -5.67 12.84 12.72
C GLU A 87 -4.40 12.00 12.40
N ALA A 88 -4.27 11.55 11.15
CA ALA A 88 -3.15 10.79 10.65
C ALA A 88 -1.86 11.61 10.42
N TYR A 89 -1.85 12.92 10.73
CA TYR A 89 -0.66 13.75 10.57
C TYR A 89 0.42 13.38 11.60
N ILE A 90 1.58 12.96 11.08
CA ILE A 90 2.74 12.49 11.85
C ILE A 90 3.88 13.52 11.94
N GLY A 91 3.71 14.70 11.37
CA GLY A 91 4.75 15.74 11.35
C GLY A 91 4.92 16.46 12.69
N SER A 92 6.02 17.20 12.82
CA SER A 92 6.43 17.90 14.06
C SER A 92 5.74 19.25 14.28
N CYS A 93 5.14 19.83 13.24
CA CYS A 93 4.46 21.12 13.31
C CYS A 93 3.08 21.05 13.99
N GLN A 94 2.49 22.22 14.25
CA GLN A 94 1.15 22.29 14.85
C GLN A 94 0.08 21.77 13.89
N ARG A 95 -0.99 21.20 14.45
CA ARG A 95 -2.13 20.71 13.65
C ARG A 95 -2.97 21.83 13.04
N LYS A 96 -2.88 23.07 13.54
CA LYS A 96 -3.59 24.23 12.98
C LYS A 96 -2.55 25.31 12.68
N MET A 97 -2.35 25.63 11.41
CA MET A 97 -1.29 26.52 10.94
C MET A 97 -1.79 27.44 9.83
N ASN A 98 -1.26 28.66 9.77
CA ASN A 98 -1.54 29.60 8.70
C ASN A 98 -0.65 29.29 7.48
N PHE A 99 -1.27 29.07 6.33
CA PHE A 99 -0.59 28.80 5.05
C PHE A 99 -0.81 29.90 4.00
N ALA A 100 -1.41 31.03 4.38
CA ALA A 100 -1.46 32.25 3.58
C ALA A 100 -0.10 32.98 3.61
N VAL A 101 0.93 32.27 3.15
CA VAL A 101 2.33 32.72 3.07
C VAL A 101 2.84 32.58 1.63
N ASP A 102 3.97 33.21 1.35
CA ASP A 102 4.62 33.14 0.03
C ASP A 102 5.04 31.71 -0.33
N GLN A 103 5.18 31.45 -1.63
CA GLN A 103 5.58 30.13 -2.14
C GLN A 103 6.86 29.59 -1.50
N SER A 104 7.90 30.42 -1.34
CA SER A 104 9.16 29.99 -0.72
C SER A 104 8.97 29.54 0.74
N ALA A 105 8.05 30.17 1.48
CA ALA A 105 7.74 29.76 2.84
C ALA A 105 6.93 28.45 2.85
N LYS A 106 6.05 28.22 1.88
CA LYS A 106 5.36 26.93 1.71
C LYS A 106 6.33 25.78 1.43
N GLU A 107 7.29 25.98 0.54
CA GLU A 107 8.37 25.02 0.24
C GLU A 107 9.17 24.65 1.51
N GLN A 108 9.51 25.64 2.34
CA GLN A 108 10.19 25.37 3.61
C GLN A 108 9.31 24.61 4.62
N LEU A 109 8.00 24.88 4.63
CA LEU A 109 7.05 24.19 5.50
C LEU A 109 6.83 22.75 5.05
N GLU A 110 6.86 22.46 3.75
CA GLU A 110 6.82 21.10 3.18
C GLU A 110 7.91 20.22 3.80
N ASP A 111 9.15 20.68 3.75
CA ASP A 111 10.30 19.96 4.32
C ASP A 111 10.28 19.91 5.86
N GLN A 112 9.95 21.01 6.52
CA GLN A 112 9.99 21.09 7.99
C GLN A 112 8.85 20.32 8.66
N CYS A 113 7.66 20.35 8.06
CA CYS A 113 6.45 19.80 8.64
C CYS A 113 6.07 18.42 8.07
N LEU A 114 6.82 17.87 7.11
CA LEU A 114 6.47 16.61 6.43
C LEU A 114 5.06 16.66 5.84
N ILE A 115 4.73 17.79 5.21
CA ILE A 115 3.46 18.02 4.50
C ILE A 115 3.78 18.09 3.02
N SER A 116 2.86 17.64 2.15
CA SER A 116 3.05 17.79 0.70
C SER A 116 1.93 18.62 0.09
N TRP A 117 2.26 19.54 -0.82
CA TRP A 117 1.23 20.22 -1.62
C TRP A 117 0.73 19.32 -2.74
N PRO A 118 -0.53 19.49 -3.20
CA PRO A 118 -1.03 18.71 -4.32
C PRO A 118 -0.18 18.96 -5.58
N CYS A 119 0.04 17.92 -6.37
CA CYS A 119 0.71 18.06 -7.67
C CYS A 119 -0.08 19.01 -8.60
N LEU A 120 0.63 19.86 -9.34
CA LEU A 120 0.06 20.56 -10.49
C LEU A 120 -0.49 19.50 -11.48
N LYS A 121 -1.82 19.47 -11.67
CA LYS A 121 -2.43 18.50 -12.59
C LYS A 121 -1.94 18.75 -14.01
N GLN A 122 -1.17 17.78 -14.52
CA GLN A 122 -0.75 17.64 -15.91
C GLN A 122 -0.20 18.92 -16.54
N CYS A 123 1.12 19.06 -16.49
CA CYS A 123 1.83 19.72 -17.57
C CYS A 123 1.64 18.84 -18.81
N ASN A 124 0.64 19.12 -19.64
CA ASN A 124 0.44 18.43 -20.92
C ASN A 124 1.63 18.78 -21.82
N ARG A 125 2.70 17.99 -21.72
CA ARG A 125 3.87 18.13 -22.57
C ARG A 125 3.46 17.65 -23.95
N ASP A 126 3.23 18.61 -24.83
CA ASP A 126 2.97 18.30 -26.23
C ASP A 126 4.27 17.79 -26.87
N PHE A 127 4.39 16.46 -26.97
CA PHE A 127 5.49 15.80 -27.68
C PHE A 127 5.33 15.85 -29.21
N SER A 128 4.26 16.47 -29.72
CA SER A 128 4.10 16.74 -31.15
C SER A 128 4.95 17.92 -31.62
N VAL A 129 5.46 18.73 -30.68
CA VAL A 129 6.37 19.84 -30.97
C VAL A 129 7.79 19.27 -31.03
N LEU A 130 8.53 19.60 -32.10
CA LEU A 130 9.95 19.26 -32.22
C LEU A 130 10.70 19.69 -30.95
N CYS A 131 11.70 18.90 -30.57
CA CYS A 131 12.55 19.19 -29.42
C CYS A 131 12.94 20.69 -29.41
N PRO A 132 12.86 21.39 -28.27
CA PRO A 132 13.31 22.79 -28.16
C PRO A 132 14.69 22.96 -28.78
N MET A 133 14.99 24.14 -29.35
CA MET A 133 16.11 24.44 -30.27
C MET A 133 17.54 24.03 -29.84
N ASP A 134 17.74 23.45 -28.65
CA ASP A 134 19.03 23.01 -28.10
C ASP A 134 19.08 21.53 -27.65
N TRP A 135 18.02 20.76 -27.87
CA TRP A 135 17.98 19.32 -27.55
C TRP A 135 18.41 18.54 -28.79
N LYS A 136 19.59 17.89 -28.73
CA LYS A 136 20.08 16.97 -29.76
C LYS A 136 19.55 15.56 -29.49
N GLU A 137 19.05 14.93 -30.55
CA GLU A 137 18.68 13.51 -30.60
C GLU A 137 19.89 12.59 -30.38
#